data_AF-A0A498SSJ8-F1
#
_entry.id   AF-A0A498SSJ8-F1
#
_cell.length_a   1.000
_cell.length_b   1.000
_cell.length_c   1.000
_cell.angle_alpha   90.00
_cell.angle_beta   90.00
_cell.angle_gamma   90.00
#
_symmetry.space_group_name_H-M   'P 1'
#
loop_
_entity.id
_entity.type
_entity.pdbx_description
1 polymer ?
#
loop_
_entity_poly.entity_id
_entity_poly.type
_entity_poly.pdbx_seq_one_letter_code
_entity_poly.pdbx_strand_id
1 'polypeptide(L)'
;HDGPNREGALFCRSGTWVEILDKRTAEYEAKTNDLSRPEYVRGTRLENSRFSILEFISVAFGLVSIRGRESQRYLCMDREGRLYAAVCFVFFFD
;
A
#
# COMPACT_ATOMS: atom_id res chain seq x y z
N HIS A 1 -0.34 23.88 2.76
CA HIS A 1 -0.26 23.97 1.29
C HIS A 1 -0.28 22.56 0.76
N ASP A 2 -1.47 22.02 0.46
CA ASP A 2 -1.61 20.71 -0.15
C ASP A 2 -1.23 20.84 -1.63
N GLY A 3 -0.01 20.39 -1.97
CA GLY A 3 0.30 20.11 -3.37
C GLY A 3 -0.65 19.05 -3.91
N PRO A 4 -0.87 18.97 -5.24
CA PRO A 4 -1.78 17.98 -5.81
C PRO A 4 -1.33 16.58 -5.37
N ASN A 5 -2.19 15.83 -4.68
CA ASN A 5 -1.94 14.41 -4.39
C ASN A 5 -1.64 13.72 -5.72
N ARG A 6 -0.40 13.27 -5.87
CA ARG A 6 0.01 12.55 -7.07
C ARG A 6 -0.56 11.14 -6.95
N GLU A 7 -1.65 10.86 -7.65
CA GLU A 7 -2.16 9.51 -7.79
C GLU A 7 -1.40 8.76 -8.89
N GLY A 8 -1.19 7.46 -8.70
CA GLY A 8 -0.59 6.58 -9.69
C GLY A 8 -0.63 5.13 -9.24
N ALA A 9 0.18 4.29 -9.88
CA ALA A 9 0.32 2.88 -9.53
C ALA A 9 1.80 2.48 -9.57
N LEU A 10 2.17 1.49 -8.76
CA LEU A 10 3.50 0.89 -8.79
C LEU A 10 3.45 -0.44 -9.52
N PHE A 11 4.12 -0.51 -10.67
CA PHE A 11 4.30 -1.75 -11.44
C PHE A 11 5.67 -2.35 -11.13
N CYS A 12 5.67 -3.56 -10.57
CA CYS A 12 6.88 -4.34 -10.45
C CYS A 12 7.21 -4.97 -11.80
N ARG A 13 8.50 -4.92 -12.21
CA ARG A 13 8.99 -5.53 -13.44
C ARG A 13 8.79 -7.04 -13.51
N SER A 14 8.47 -7.70 -12.39
CA SER A 14 8.04 -9.10 -12.34
C SER A 14 6.63 -9.34 -12.90
N GLY A 15 5.91 -8.30 -13.33
CA GLY A 15 4.59 -8.40 -13.94
C GLY A 15 3.44 -8.26 -12.95
N THR A 16 3.63 -7.55 -11.84
CA THR A 16 2.59 -7.37 -10.81
C THR A 16 2.48 -5.92 -10.37
N TRP A 17 1.26 -5.45 -10.17
CA TRP A 17 0.95 -4.17 -9.54
C TRP A 17 0.92 -4.33 -8.02
N VAL A 18 1.40 -3.32 -7.29
CA VAL A 18 1.30 -3.30 -5.82
C VAL A 18 -0.13 -2.94 -5.42
N GLU A 19 -0.77 -3.79 -4.62
CA GLU A 19 -2.06 -3.51 -3.97
C GLU A 19 -1.87 -3.23 -2.48
N ILE A 20 -2.65 -2.27 -1.96
CA ILE A 20 -2.83 -2.08 -0.52
C ILE A 20 -4.30 -2.27 -0.20
N LEU A 21 -4.66 -3.42 0.36
CA LEU A 21 -6.03 -3.82 0.65
C LEU A 21 -6.59 -3.14 1.91
N ASP A 22 -7.90 -2.94 1.93
CA ASP A 22 -8.61 -2.56 3.15
C ASP A 22 -8.78 -3.76 4.09
N LYS A 23 -9.22 -3.50 5.33
CA LYS A 23 -9.42 -4.53 6.36
C LYS A 23 -10.43 -5.58 5.93
N ARG A 24 -11.56 -5.15 5.36
CA ARG A 24 -12.66 -6.03 5.02
C ARG A 24 -12.24 -6.99 3.90
N THR A 25 -11.60 -6.48 2.86
CA THR A 25 -11.14 -7.28 1.73
C THR A 25 -10.01 -8.23 2.15
N ALA A 26 -9.01 -7.75 2.88
CA ALA A 26 -7.91 -8.60 3.32
C ALA A 26 -8.38 -9.75 4.24
N GLU A 27 -9.29 -9.48 5.17
CA GLU A 27 -9.87 -10.50 6.06
C GLU A 27 -10.77 -11.48 5.30
N TYR A 28 -11.56 -10.99 4.35
CA TYR A 28 -12.39 -11.85 3.51
C TYR A 28 -11.53 -12.82 2.69
N GLU A 29 -10.49 -12.32 2.03
CA GLU A 29 -9.60 -13.14 1.22
C GLU A 29 -8.79 -14.12 2.05
N ALA A 30 -8.33 -13.72 3.25
CA ALA A 30 -7.64 -14.64 4.15
C ALA A 30 -8.52 -15.84 4.53
N LYS A 31 -9.80 -15.59 4.84
CA LYS A 31 -10.77 -16.65 5.15
C LYS A 31 -11.03 -17.55 3.95
N THR A 32 -11.25 -16.96 2.77
CA THR A 32 -11.53 -17.70 1.55
C THR A 32 -10.35 -18.57 1.11
N ASN A 33 -9.13 -18.15 1.39
CA ASN A 33 -7.90 -18.86 1.01
C ASN A 33 -7.25 -19.64 2.17
N ASP A 34 -7.95 -19.81 3.30
CA ASP A 34 -7.46 -20.51 4.50
C ASP A 34 -6.08 -20.03 5.00
N LEU A 35 -5.86 -18.71 4.95
CA LEU A 35 -4.62 -18.08 5.40
C LEU A 35 -4.67 -17.81 6.91
N SER A 36 -3.57 -18.12 7.60
CA SER A 36 -3.43 -17.87 9.05
C SER A 36 -3.55 -16.39 9.46
N ARG A 37 -3.33 -15.47 8.52
CA ARG A 37 -3.45 -14.02 8.74
C ARG A 37 -3.77 -13.28 7.43
N PRO A 38 -4.45 -12.12 7.51
CA PRO A 38 -4.65 -11.26 6.36
C PRO A 38 -3.35 -10.63 5.85
N GLU A 39 -3.16 -10.65 4.53
CA GLU A 39 -2.12 -9.93 3.84
C GLU A 39 -2.69 -8.62 3.29
N TYR A 40 -2.16 -7.49 3.75
CA TYR A 40 -2.66 -6.17 3.36
C TYR A 40 -1.90 -5.55 2.19
N VAL A 41 -0.66 -6.01 1.94
CA VAL A 41 0.19 -5.51 0.86
C VAL A 41 0.60 -6.71 0.03
N ARG A 42 0.31 -6.68 -1.26
CA ARG A 42 0.63 -7.80 -2.16
C ARG A 42 0.81 -7.35 -3.61
N GLY A 43 1.23 -8.29 -4.46
CA GLY A 43 1.24 -8.11 -5.91
C GLY A 43 -0.03 -8.68 -6.57
N THR A 44 -0.59 -7.97 -7.53
CA THR A 44 -1.70 -8.44 -8.39
C THR A 44 -1.33 -8.38 -9.86
N ARG A 45 -1.89 -9.29 -10.67
CA ARG A 45 -1.85 -9.20 -12.14
C ARG A 45 -3.09 -8.50 -12.71
N LEU A 46 -4.05 -8.12 -11.86
CA LEU A 46 -5.24 -7.40 -12.26
C LEU A 46 -4.89 -5.93 -12.55
N GLU A 47 -4.84 -5.57 -13.83
CA GLU A 47 -4.41 -4.24 -14.29
C GLU A 47 -5.27 -3.09 -13.75
N ASN A 48 -6.55 -3.35 -13.47
CA ASN A 48 -7.51 -2.33 -13.03
C ASN A 48 -8.02 -2.56 -11.61
N SER A 49 -7.20 -3.15 -10.74
CA SER A 49 -7.58 -3.24 -9.33
C SER A 49 -7.66 -1.85 -8.70
N ARG A 50 -8.79 -1.54 -8.06
CA ARG A 50 -8.96 -0.29 -7.31
C ARG A 50 -7.97 -0.14 -6.16
N PHE A 51 -7.44 -1.26 -5.65
CA PHE A 51 -6.43 -1.28 -4.58
C PHE A 51 -5.01 -1.01 -5.08
N SER A 52 -4.79 -0.99 -6.41
CA SER A 52 -3.51 -0.62 -7.03
C SER A 52 -3.32 0.88 -7.22
N ILE A 53 -4.36 1.69 -6.93
CA ILE A 53 -4.28 3.15 -6.98
C ILE A 53 -3.65 3.65 -5.69
N LEU A 54 -2.53 4.37 -5.82
CA LEU A 54 -1.69 4.84 -4.74
C LEU A 54 -1.54 6.36 -4.79
N GLU A 55 -1.57 7.00 -3.62
CA GLU A 55 -1.23 8.40 -3.42
C GLU A 55 0.26 8.51 -3.02
N PHE A 56 1.01 9.32 -3.74
CA PHE A 56 2.41 9.62 -3.47
C PHE A 56 2.53 10.96 -2.76
N ILE A 57 2.85 10.92 -1.48
CA ILE A 57 2.96 12.08 -0.59
C ILE A 57 4.44 12.39 -0.41
N SER A 58 4.91 13.48 -1.01
CA SER A 58 6.29 13.96 -0.83
C SER A 58 6.47 14.47 0.59
N VAL A 59 7.38 13.87 1.36
CA VAL A 59 7.65 14.27 2.75
C VAL A 59 8.93 15.10 2.89
N ALA A 60 9.93 14.83 2.05
CA ALA A 60 11.18 15.59 1.94
C ALA A 60 11.85 15.26 0.59
N PHE A 61 12.98 15.91 0.29
CA PHE A 61 13.74 15.62 -0.92
C PHE A 61 14.18 14.16 -0.98
N GLY A 62 13.74 13.44 -2.02
CA GLY A 62 14.04 12.02 -2.21
C GLY A 62 13.24 11.07 -1.32
N LEU A 63 12.32 11.57 -0.49
CA LEU A 63 11.50 10.76 0.42
C LEU A 63 10.02 10.88 0.06
N VAL A 64 9.37 9.72 -0.06
CA VAL A 64 7.94 9.61 -0.38
C VAL A 64 7.26 8.70 0.62
N SER A 65 6.07 9.11 1.05
CA SER A 65 5.10 8.25 1.72
C SER A 65 4.10 7.75 0.68
N ILE A 66 3.83 6.45 0.68
CA ILE A 66 2.91 5.81 -0.26
C ILE A 66 1.66 5.38 0.50
N ARG A 67 0.49 5.84 0.07
CA ARG A 67 -0.80 5.50 0.69
C ARG A 67 -1.73 4.85 -0.33
N GLY A 68 -2.41 3.77 0.03
CA GLY A 68 -3.46 3.18 -0.80
C GLY A 68 -4.67 4.11 -0.85
N ARG A 69 -5.07 4.54 -2.04
CA ARG A 69 -6.17 5.49 -2.24
C ARG A 69 -7.51 4.91 -1.78
N GLU A 70 -7.75 3.64 -2.06
CA GLU A 70 -8.96 2.94 -1.59
C GLU A 70 -8.87 2.56 -0.11
N SER A 71 -7.75 1.95 0.31
CA SER A 71 -7.64 1.38 1.66
C SER A 71 -7.34 2.41 2.75
N GLN A 72 -6.90 3.62 2.36
CA GLN A 72 -6.49 4.70 3.25
C GLN A 72 -5.39 4.27 4.23
N ARG A 73 -4.53 3.33 3.80
CA ARG A 73 -3.42 2.78 4.57
C ARG A 73 -2.08 3.12 3.94
N TYR A 74 -1.09 3.34 4.79
CA TYR A 74 0.29 3.64 4.40
C TYR A 74 1.06 2.34 4.19
N LEU A 75 1.85 2.30 3.12
CA LEU A 75 2.84 1.26 2.89
C LEU A 75 4.03 1.49 3.84
N CYS A 76 4.30 0.52 4.68
CA CYS A 76 5.41 0.54 5.61
C CYS A 76 6.24 -0.74 5.46
N MET A 77 7.45 -0.71 6.01
CA MET A 77 8.38 -1.84 6.00
C MET A 77 8.93 -2.01 7.41
N ASP A 78 8.90 -3.24 7.92
CA ASP A 78 9.50 -3.54 9.22
C ASP A 78 11.03 -3.69 9.12
N ARG A 79 11.69 -3.96 10.25
CA ARG A 79 13.17 -4.07 10.32
C ARG A 79 13.70 -5.27 9.56
N GLU A 80 12.85 -6.27 9.32
CA GLU A 80 13.18 -7.48 8.57
C GLU A 80 12.94 -7.32 7.06
N GLY A 81 12.48 -6.14 6.61
CA GLY A 81 12.19 -5.86 5.20
C GLY A 81 10.81 -6.32 4.74
N ARG A 82 9.93 -6.75 5.64
CA ARG A 82 8.57 -7.20 5.30
C ARG A 82 7.65 -5.99 5.20
N LEU A 83 6.88 -5.96 4.11
CA LEU A 83 5.90 -4.91 3.88
C LEU A 83 4.65 -5.13 4.75
N TYR A 84 4.10 -4.03 5.27
CA TYR A 84 2.83 -4.02 5.99
C TYR A 84 2.05 -2.73 5.71
N ALA A 85 0.77 -2.72 6.09
CA ALA A 85 -0.10 -1.57 5.89
C ALA A 85 -0.54 -0.96 7.23
N ALA A 86 -0.27 0.33 7.44
CA ALA A 86 -0.61 1.06 8.66
C ALA A 86 -1.73 2.08 8.43
N VAL A 87 -2.60 2.28 9.43
CA VAL A 87 -3.66 3.32 9.38
C VAL A 87 -3.15 4.71 9.72
N CYS A 88 -2.01 4.78 10.39
CA CYS A 88 -1.36 6.02 10.77
C CYS A 88 0.13 5.89 10.47
N PHE A 89 0.70 6.96 9.94
CA PHE A 89 2.11 7.08 9.71
C PHE A 89 2.55 8.45 10.20
N VAL A 90 3.59 8.46 11.04
CA VAL A 90 4.21 9.68 11.53
C VAL A 90 5.65 9.66 11.04
N PHE A 91 5.98 10.61 10.17
CA PHE A 91 7.38 10.88 9.84
C PHE A 91 7.97 11.70 10.99
N PHE A 92 8.98 11.16 11.67
CA PHE A 92 9.90 11.94 12.49
C PHE A 92 11.19 12.14 11.69
N PHE A 93 11.56 13.40 11.49
CA PHE A 93 12.94 13.76 11.18
C PHE A 93 13.64 14.00 12.51
N ASP A 94 14.74 13.30 12.76
CA ASP A 94 15.80 13.80 13.65
C ASP A 94 16.75 14.68 12.83
#